data_AF-A0A2T7BBW7-F1
#
_entry.id   AF-A0A2T7BBW7-F1
#
_cell.length_a   1.000
_cell.length_b   1.000
_cell.length_c   1.000
_cell.angle_alpha   90.00
_cell.angle_beta   90.00
_cell.angle_gamma   90.00
#
_symmetry.space_group_name_H-M   'P 1'
#
loop_
_entity.id
_entity.type
_entity.pdbx_description
1 polymer ?
#
loop_
_entity_poly.entity_id
_entity_poly.type
_entity_poly.pdbx_seq_one_letter_code
_entity_poly.pdbx_strand_id
1 'polypeptide(L)'
;MNENTITLINQKVKEFTFLNFSIFEYHHNEFVIAISSDFTYYHLFEIRFKNVFSVICNTLWSVDTQKDVIKVLDFTEAYDLNVKYGVEVGYSIFQLMNEDELKLYIIAEHVEFTEHIVKYFNDVI
;
A
#
# COMPACT_ATOMS: atom_id res chain seq x y z
N MET A 1 -10.55 -6.36 10.74
CA MET A 1 -9.92 -5.04 10.99
C MET A 1 -9.29 -4.53 9.70
N ASN A 2 -8.42 -5.32 9.05
CA ASN A 2 -7.81 -5.00 7.76
C ASN A 2 -8.83 -4.67 6.64
N GLU A 3 -9.93 -5.43 6.51
CA GLU A 3 -10.95 -5.21 5.45
C GLU A 3 -11.58 -3.80 5.46
N ASN A 4 -11.86 -3.25 6.65
CA ASN A 4 -12.38 -1.89 6.77
C ASN A 4 -11.35 -0.85 6.32
N THR A 5 -10.08 -1.03 6.70
CA THR A 5 -8.98 -0.17 6.27
C THR A 5 -8.79 -0.24 4.75
N ILE A 6 -8.83 -1.44 4.16
CA ILE A 6 -8.74 -1.62 2.71
C ILE A 6 -9.88 -0.92 1.98
N THR A 7 -11.10 -1.04 2.49
CA THR A 7 -12.26 -0.36 1.92
C THR A 7 -12.09 1.15 1.99
N LEU A 8 -11.61 1.69 3.11
CA LEU A 8 -11.32 3.11 3.28
C LEU A 8 -10.26 3.61 2.29
N ILE A 9 -9.14 2.88 2.15
CA ILE A 9 -8.08 3.22 1.19
C ILE A 9 -8.65 3.32 -0.22
N ASN A 10 -9.39 2.30 -0.67
CA ASN A 10 -9.97 2.28 -2.02
C ASN A 10 -10.99 3.40 -2.22
N GLN A 11 -11.80 3.72 -1.21
CA GLN A 11 -12.74 4.84 -1.28
C GLN A 11 -12.02 6.19 -1.40
N LYS A 12 -10.97 6.41 -0.61
CA LYS A 12 -10.22 7.66 -0.58
C LYS A 12 -9.46 7.92 -1.87
N VAL A 13 -8.86 6.88 -2.44
CA VAL A 13 -8.12 6.98 -3.70
C VAL A 13 -9.04 7.36 -4.86
N LYS A 14 -10.30 6.88 -4.85
CA LYS A 14 -11.33 7.21 -5.85
C LYS A 14 -11.79 8.67 -5.82
N GLU A 15 -11.48 9.43 -4.77
CA GLU A 15 -11.78 10.87 -4.70
C GLU A 15 -10.87 11.71 -5.63
N PHE A 16 -9.81 11.11 -6.19
CA PHE A 16 -8.81 11.78 -7.01
C PHE A 16 -8.82 11.27 -8.44
N THR A 17 -8.53 12.14 -9.40
CA THR A 17 -8.39 11.76 -10.82
C THR A 17 -7.13 10.93 -11.08
N PHE A 18 -6.06 11.19 -10.34
CA PHE A 18 -4.78 10.49 -10.46
C PHE A 18 -3.99 10.59 -9.16
N LEU A 19 -3.29 9.52 -8.77
CA LEU A 19 -2.37 9.47 -7.64
C LEU A 19 -1.17 8.57 -7.98
N ASN A 20 0.01 8.97 -7.51
CA ASN A 20 1.22 8.15 -7.54
C ASN A 20 1.40 7.45 -6.20
N PHE A 21 1.93 6.22 -6.24
CA PHE A 21 2.28 5.44 -5.05
C PHE A 21 3.78 5.21 -5.03
N SER A 22 4.42 5.43 -3.88
CA SER A 22 5.86 5.26 -3.74
C SER A 22 6.22 4.64 -2.40
N ILE A 23 7.26 3.82 -2.40
CA ILE A 23 7.87 3.32 -1.16
C ILE A 23 8.49 4.53 -0.45
N PHE A 24 7.92 4.88 0.69
CA PHE A 24 8.38 6.02 1.47
C PHE A 24 9.43 5.59 2.51
N GLU A 25 9.14 4.52 3.23
CA GLU A 25 10.01 4.04 4.30
C GLU A 25 9.89 2.53 4.49
N TYR A 26 11.00 1.87 4.83
CA TYR A 26 10.99 0.51 5.35
C TYR A 26 11.95 0.40 6.53
N HIS A 27 11.41 0.35 7.74
CA HIS A 27 12.19 0.31 8.97
C HIS A 27 11.45 -0.47 10.06
N HIS A 28 12.16 -1.15 10.96
CA HIS A 28 11.59 -1.85 12.13
C HIS A 28 10.33 -2.72 11.84
N ASN A 29 10.35 -3.51 10.75
CA ASN A 29 9.21 -4.33 10.31
C ASN A 29 7.95 -3.53 9.95
N GLU A 30 8.09 -2.24 9.66
CA GLU A 30 7.04 -1.37 9.16
C GLU A 30 7.40 -0.89 7.75
N PHE A 31 6.49 -1.16 6.81
CA PHE A 31 6.60 -0.71 5.43
C PHE A 31 5.56 0.36 5.15
N VAL A 32 6.02 1.52 4.70
CA VAL A 32 5.17 2.70 4.46
C VAL A 32 5.15 3.01 2.97
N ILE A 33 3.95 3.02 2.41
CA ILE A 33 3.69 3.54 1.08
C ILE A 33 3.11 4.93 1.24
N ALA A 34 3.78 5.94 0.71
CA ALA A 34 3.19 7.26 0.58
C ALA A 34 2.37 7.35 -0.71
N ILE A 35 1.33 8.17 -0.67
CA ILE A 35 0.45 8.46 -1.80
C ILE A 35 0.34 9.97 -1.97
N SER A 36 0.55 10.44 -3.20
CA SER A 36 0.44 11.86 -3.50
C SER A 36 -0.01 12.09 -4.94
N SER A 37 -0.63 13.24 -5.19
CA SER A 37 -0.77 13.78 -6.54
C SER A 37 0.56 14.34 -7.07
N ASP A 38 1.45 14.76 -6.17
CA ASP A 38 2.78 15.29 -6.48
C ASP A 38 3.75 15.02 -5.32
N PHE A 39 4.75 14.16 -5.54
CA PHE A 39 5.79 13.87 -4.54
C PHE A 39 6.94 14.88 -4.51
N THR A 40 6.87 15.97 -5.28
CA THR A 40 7.92 16.98 -5.26
C THR A 40 7.98 17.68 -3.91
N TYR A 41 6.84 17.97 -3.28
CA TYR A 41 6.78 18.81 -2.08
C TYR A 41 6.12 18.16 -0.88
N TYR A 42 5.21 17.20 -1.09
CA TYR A 42 4.45 16.59 -0.01
C TYR A 42 3.90 15.21 -0.40
N HIS A 43 3.30 14.52 0.57
CA HIS A 43 2.34 13.46 0.32
C HIS A 43 1.07 13.65 1.14
N LEU A 44 -0.03 13.05 0.68
CA LEU A 44 -1.38 13.23 1.22
C LEU A 44 -1.77 12.11 2.18
N PHE A 45 -1.37 10.89 1.84
CA PHE A 45 -1.76 9.69 2.56
C PHE A 45 -0.58 8.76 2.76
N GLU A 46 -0.70 7.94 3.80
CA GLU A 46 0.22 6.83 4.04
C GLU A 46 -0.57 5.55 4.28
N ILE A 47 -0.17 4.48 3.60
CA ILE A 47 -0.56 3.12 3.94
C ILE A 47 0.62 2.50 4.69
N ARG A 48 0.38 2.12 5.95
CA ARG A 48 1.40 1.57 6.85
C ARG A 48 1.11 0.10 7.11
N PHE A 49 2.00 -0.77 6.66
CA PHE A 49 1.95 -2.20 6.95
C PHE A 49 2.81 -2.49 8.17
N LYS A 50 2.23 -3.10 9.20
CA LYS A 50 2.89 -3.41 10.46
C LYS A 50 3.22 -4.89 10.55
N ASN A 51 4.37 -5.19 11.16
CA ASN A 51 4.93 -6.54 11.24
C ASN A 51 4.97 -7.16 9.84
N VAL A 52 5.80 -6.59 8.98
CA VAL A 52 5.96 -7.03 7.59
C VAL A 52 6.80 -8.30 7.55
N PHE A 53 6.26 -9.34 6.94
CA PHE A 53 6.96 -10.59 6.66
C PHE A 53 7.74 -10.50 5.34
N SER A 54 7.12 -9.95 4.31
CA SER A 54 7.74 -9.84 2.98
C SER A 54 7.12 -8.74 2.12
N VAL A 55 7.91 -8.20 1.21
CA VAL A 55 7.52 -7.18 0.23
C VAL A 55 7.98 -7.65 -1.14
N ILE A 56 7.04 -7.83 -2.06
CA ILE A 56 7.26 -8.15 -3.47
C ILE A 56 6.68 -6.99 -4.27
N CYS A 57 7.48 -5.98 -4.55
CA CYS A 57 6.98 -4.73 -5.11
C CYS A 57 8.04 -4.03 -5.97
N ASN A 58 7.59 -3.27 -6.97
CA ASN A 58 8.41 -2.29 -7.66
C ASN A 58 8.51 -1.01 -6.81
N THR A 59 9.61 -0.28 -6.93
CA THR A 59 9.85 0.90 -6.08
C THR A 59 8.90 2.08 -6.37
N LEU A 60 8.28 2.10 -7.55
CA LEU A 60 7.33 3.13 -7.99
C LEU A 60 6.29 2.48 -8.92
N TRP A 61 5.03 2.87 -8.79
CA TRP A 61 3.96 2.47 -9.70
C TRP A 61 2.81 3.49 -9.70
N SER A 62 2.02 3.45 -10.76
CA SER A 62 0.79 4.22 -10.94
C SER A 62 -0.43 3.33 -10.75
N VAL A 63 -1.56 3.93 -10.35
CA VAL A 63 -2.81 3.22 -10.13
C VAL A 63 -3.95 3.89 -10.89
N ASP A 64 -4.86 3.06 -11.41
CA ASP A 64 -6.14 3.53 -11.94
C ASP A 64 -7.08 3.85 -10.78
N THR A 65 -7.25 5.14 -10.47
CA THR A 65 -8.07 5.58 -9.34
C THR A 65 -9.56 5.29 -9.51
N GLN A 66 -10.02 4.83 -10.68
CA GLN A 66 -11.42 4.40 -10.88
C GLN A 66 -11.66 2.95 -10.42
N LYS A 67 -10.60 2.21 -10.11
CA LYS A 67 -10.65 0.82 -9.65
C LYS A 67 -10.20 0.72 -8.19
N ASP A 68 -10.37 -0.45 -7.60
CA ASP A 68 -9.74 -0.76 -6.32
C ASP A 68 -8.23 -0.91 -6.51
N VAL A 69 -7.46 -0.27 -5.63
CA VAL A 69 -5.99 -0.19 -5.72
C VAL A 69 -5.30 -1.14 -4.76
N ILE A 70 -6.04 -1.68 -3.79
CA ILE A 70 -5.56 -2.67 -2.85
C ILE A 70 -6.66 -3.67 -2.52
N LYS A 71 -6.29 -4.95 -2.41
CA LYS A 71 -7.16 -6.01 -1.87
C LYS A 71 -6.38 -6.95 -0.95
N VAL A 72 -7.09 -7.61 -0.05
CA VAL A 72 -6.56 -8.78 0.66
C VAL A 72 -6.89 -10.00 -0.20
N LEU A 73 -5.90 -10.86 -0.44
CA LEU A 73 -6.13 -12.10 -1.18
C LEU A 73 -6.98 -13.06 -0.34
N ASP A 74 -7.95 -13.70 -0.98
CA ASP A 74 -8.70 -14.78 -0.34
C ASP A 74 -7.83 -16.05 -0.20
N PHE A 75 -8.37 -17.04 0.50
CA PHE A 75 -7.66 -18.30 0.76
C PHE A 75 -7.17 -18.99 -0.53
N THR A 76 -7.96 -18.94 -1.60
CA THR A 76 -7.64 -19.62 -2.86
C THR A 76 -6.51 -18.90 -3.61
N GLU A 77 -6.55 -17.58 -3.68
CA GLU A 77 -5.51 -16.77 -4.32
C GLU A 77 -4.21 -16.74 -3.49
N ALA A 78 -4.34 -16.79 -2.16
CA ALA A 78 -3.21 -16.75 -1.24
C ALA A 78 -2.44 -18.08 -1.16
N TYR A 79 -3.07 -19.23 -1.47
CA TYR A 79 -2.46 -20.55 -1.28
C TYR A 79 -1.11 -20.70 -1.98
N ASP A 80 -1.04 -20.32 -3.26
CA ASP A 80 0.20 -20.44 -4.04
C ASP A 80 1.34 -19.58 -3.47
N LEU A 81 1.00 -18.39 -2.99
CA LEU A 81 1.95 -17.48 -2.36
C LEU A 81 2.38 -17.97 -0.98
N ASN A 82 1.44 -18.50 -0.19
CA ASN A 82 1.70 -19.10 1.11
C ASN A 82 2.70 -20.26 0.98
N VAL A 83 2.47 -21.17 0.04
CA VAL A 83 3.37 -22.30 -0.22
C VAL A 83 4.72 -21.82 -0.75
N LYS A 84 4.73 -20.89 -1.71
CA LYS A 84 5.96 -20.41 -2.34
C LYS A 84 6.87 -19.65 -1.37
N TYR A 85 6.30 -18.84 -0.49
CA TYR A 85 7.05 -17.94 0.40
C TYR A 85 7.08 -18.40 1.86
N GLY A 86 6.41 -19.51 2.20
CA GLY A 86 6.35 -20.02 3.57
C GLY A 86 5.67 -19.06 4.53
N VAL A 87 4.59 -18.41 4.10
CA VAL A 87 3.88 -17.40 4.90
C VAL A 87 3.33 -18.02 6.18
N GLU A 88 3.67 -17.41 7.31
CA GLU A 88 3.28 -17.89 8.63
C GLU A 88 1.80 -17.58 8.94
N VAL A 89 1.23 -18.36 9.86
CA VAL A 89 -0.13 -18.11 10.36
C VAL A 89 -0.17 -16.76 11.08
N GLY A 90 -1.18 -15.94 10.78
CA GLY A 90 -1.37 -14.61 11.36
C GLY A 90 -1.07 -13.47 10.38
N TYR A 91 -0.43 -13.76 9.24
CA TYR A 91 -0.18 -12.78 8.19
C TYR A 91 -1.28 -12.76 7.13
N SER A 92 -1.56 -11.57 6.61
CA SER A 92 -2.41 -11.34 5.44
C SER A 92 -1.55 -11.01 4.23
N ILE A 93 -1.98 -11.45 3.04
CA ILE A 93 -1.36 -11.06 1.78
C ILE A 93 -2.20 -9.95 1.15
N PHE A 94 -1.62 -8.76 1.07
CA PHE A 94 -2.18 -7.60 0.40
C PHE A 94 -1.65 -7.53 -1.02
N GLN A 95 -2.54 -7.44 -2.00
CA GLN A 95 -2.18 -7.17 -3.39
C GLN A 95 -2.44 -5.70 -3.72
N LEU A 96 -1.43 -5.03 -4.27
CA LEU A 96 -1.55 -3.69 -4.82
C LEU A 96 -1.84 -3.78 -6.32
N MET A 97 -2.92 -3.15 -6.76
CA MET A 97 -3.31 -3.07 -8.16
C MET A 97 -2.63 -1.87 -8.79
N ASN A 98 -2.07 -2.05 -9.98
CA ASN A 98 -1.40 -1.00 -10.76
C ASN A 98 -1.85 -1.07 -12.22
N GLU A 99 -1.60 0.00 -12.97
CA GLU A 99 -1.99 0.11 -14.37
C GLU A 99 -1.25 -0.87 -15.29
N ASP A 100 -0.06 -1.33 -14.89
CA ASP A 100 0.80 -2.24 -15.65
C ASP A 100 0.50 -3.73 -15.37
N GLU A 101 -0.55 -4.03 -14.59
CA GLU A 101 -0.95 -5.37 -14.17
C GLU A 101 0.18 -6.19 -13.48
N LEU A 102 1.16 -5.49 -12.89
CA LEU A 102 2.26 -6.12 -12.17
C LEU A 102 1.77 -6.76 -10.87
N LYS A 103 2.39 -7.89 -10.50
CA LYS A 103 2.11 -8.61 -9.26
C LYS A 103 2.86 -7.97 -8.09
N LEU A 104 2.18 -7.07 -7.38
CA LEU A 104 2.71 -6.37 -6.22
C LEU A 104 2.04 -6.92 -4.96
N TYR A 105 2.82 -7.49 -4.04
CA TYR A 105 2.34 -8.10 -2.82
C TYR A 105 3.07 -7.57 -1.58
N ILE A 106 2.32 -7.25 -0.54
CA ILE A 106 2.82 -6.98 0.80
C ILE A 106 2.26 -8.05 1.73
N ILE A 107 3.11 -8.71 2.50
CA ILE A 107 2.71 -9.74 3.46
C ILE A 107 2.95 -9.16 4.85
N ALA A 108 1.87 -8.90 5.58
CA ALA A 108 1.93 -8.21 6.88
C ALA A 108 0.79 -8.64 7.79
N GLU A 109 0.96 -8.42 9.09
CA GLU A 109 -0.06 -8.76 10.09
C GLU A 109 -1.24 -7.75 10.03
N HIS A 110 -0.92 -6.46 9.99
CA HIS A 110 -1.90 -5.37 10.02
C HIS A 110 -1.59 -4.28 9.00
N VAL A 111 -2.64 -3.58 8.56
CA VAL A 111 -2.54 -2.38 7.74
C VAL A 111 -3.28 -1.22 8.39
N GLU A 112 -2.63 -0.06 8.37
CA GLU A 112 -3.15 1.21 8.85
C GLU A 112 -3.16 2.22 7.70
N PHE A 113 -4.09 3.17 7.78
CA PHE A 113 -4.21 4.25 6.81
C PHE A 113 -4.28 5.58 7.54
N THR A 114 -3.46 6.54 7.13
CA THR A 114 -3.41 7.88 7.75
C THR A 114 -3.61 8.96 6.70
N GLU A 115 -4.55 9.88 6.96
CA GLU A 115 -4.78 11.07 6.14
C GLU A 115 -4.12 12.28 6.79
N HIS A 116 -2.93 12.66 6.30
CA HIS A 116 -2.27 13.88 6.72
C HIS A 116 -1.26 14.35 5.68
N ILE A 117 -1.17 15.67 5.51
CA ILE A 117 -0.21 16.27 4.60
C ILE A 117 1.16 16.30 5.28
N VAL A 118 2.12 15.57 4.71
CA VAL A 118 3.53 15.61 5.13
C VAL A 118 4.30 16.42 4.11
N LYS A 119 4.85 17.58 4.52
CA LYS A 119 5.71 18.41 3.67
C LYS A 119 7.17 18.00 3.79
N TYR A 120 7.90 17.98 2.68
CA TYR A 120 9.33 17.63 2.66
C TYR A 120 10.25 18.84 2.86
N PHE A 121 9.75 20.03 2.56
CA PHE A 121 10.45 21.29 2.74
C PHE A 121 9.70 22.16 3.73
N ASN A 122 10.44 22.86 4.59
CA ASN A 122 9.88 23.94 5.38
C ASN A 122 9.59 25.12 4.45
N ASP A 123 8.48 25.83 4.69
CA ASP A 123 8.16 27.06 3.95
C ASP A 123 9.36 28.02 4.13
N VAL A 124 10.10 28.28 3.06
CA VAL A 124 11.22 29.25 3.08
C VAL A 124 10.58 30.62 3.21
N ILE A 125 10.70 31.20 4.42
CA ILE A 125 10.26 32.57 4.73
C ILE A 125 11.11 33.57 3.95
#